data_AF-A0A945U4H3-F1
#
_entry.id   AF-A0A945U4H3-F1
#
_cell.length_a   1.000
_cell.length_b   1.000
_cell.length_c   1.000
_cell.angle_alpha   90.00
_cell.angle_beta   90.00
_cell.angle_gamma   90.00
#
_symmetry.space_group_name_H-M   'P 1'
#
loop_
_entity.id
_entity.type
_entity.pdbx_description
1 polymer ?
#
loop_
_entity_poly.entity_id
_entity_poly.type
_entity_poly.pdbx_seq_one_letter_code
_entity_poly.pdbx_strand_id
1 'polypeptide(L)' 'MLNKKLTLFVIGVLISIQSSSQCAMCKAVVEANLESGDDIGSGLNDGILYLMATPYIFVLLFGIFFYLQKRKKAVKEIL' A
#
# COMPACT_ATOMS: atom_id res chain seq x y z
N MET A 1 -29.79 16.74 18.72
CA MET A 1 -28.40 16.56 19.22
C MET A 1 -27.87 15.25 18.65
N LEU A 2 -27.19 15.29 17.50
CA LEU A 2 -26.72 14.06 16.85
C LEU A 2 -25.57 13.48 17.67
N ASN A 3 -25.70 12.21 18.08
CA ASN A 3 -24.73 11.54 18.94
C ASN A 3 -23.38 11.46 18.22
N LYS A 4 -22.27 11.87 18.86
CA LYS A 4 -20.94 11.95 18.24
C LYS A 4 -20.53 10.64 17.55
N LYS A 5 -20.92 9.49 18.12
CA LYS A 5 -20.69 8.17 17.51
C LYS A 5 -21.48 7.96 16.21
N LEU A 6 -22.73 8.43 16.17
CA LEU A 6 -23.58 8.37 14.99
C LEU A 6 -23.06 9.30 13.89
N THR A 7 -22.60 10.50 14.26
CA THR A 7 -21.97 11.43 13.32
C THR A 7 -20.71 10.83 12.69
N LEU A 8 -19.83 10.20 13.50
CA LEU A 8 -18.62 9.54 13.00
C LEU A 8 -18.94 8.33 12.10
N PHE A 9 -19.96 7.56 12.44
CA PHE A 9 -20.42 6.43 11.63
C PHE A 9 -20.94 6.90 10.25
N VAL A 10 -21.77 7.94 10.22
CA VAL A 10 -22.29 8.51 8.98
C VAL A 10 -21.16 9.06 8.09
N ILE A 11 -20.19 9.76 8.68
CA ILE A 11 -19.01 10.24 7.95
C ILE A 11 -18.20 9.08 7.35
N GLY A 12 -17.97 8.00 8.12
CA GLY A 12 -17.24 6.83 7.64
C GLY A 12 -17.93 6.12 6.47
N VAL A 13 -19.27 6.04 6.49
CA VAL A 13 -20.05 5.47 5.39
C VAL A 13 -19.97 6.35 4.14
N LEU A 14 -20.07 7.67 4.28
CA LEU A 14 -19.97 8.60 3.14
C LEU A 14 -18.61 8.55 2.44
N ILE A 15 -17.51 8.43 3.21
CA ILE A 15 -16.15 8.28 2.66
C ILE A 15 -16.00 6.95 1.91
N SER A 16 -16.64 5.89 2.41
CA SER A 16 -16.57 4.55 1.79
C SER A 16 -17.36 4.47 0.48
N ILE A 17 -18.41 5.27 0.31
CA ILE A 17 -19.17 5.31 -0.97
C ILE A 17 -18.32 5.96 -2.07
N GLN A 18 -17.47 6.94 -1.72
CA GLN A 18 -16.50 7.55 -2.65
C GLN A 18 -15.25 6.69 -2.90
N SER A 19 -15.04 5.61 -2.14
CA SER A 19 -13.89 4.72 -2.35
C SER A 19 -14.13 3.63 -3.40
N SER A 20 -15.20 3.75 -4.20
CA SER A 20 -15.49 2.86 -5.33
C SER A 20 -14.41 2.97 -6.43
N SER A 21 -13.46 2.02 -6.40
CA SER A 21 -12.47 1.69 -7.45
C SER A 21 -11.78 2.87 -8.17
N GLN A 22 -11.21 3.81 -7.40
CA GLN A 22 -10.37 4.88 -7.98
C GLN A 22 -9.20 4.33 -8.82
N CYS A 23 -8.81 3.06 -8.66
CA CYS A 23 -7.84 2.41 -9.53
C CYS A 23 -8.26 2.40 -11.00
N ALA A 24 -9.54 2.21 -11.32
CA ALA A 24 -10.04 2.21 -12.71
C ALA A 24 -10.17 3.63 -13.28
N MET A 25 -10.55 4.60 -12.44
CA MET A 25 -10.70 6.00 -12.85
C MET A 25 -9.35 6.69 -13.04
N CYS A 26 -8.40 6.49 -12.12
CA CYS A 26 -7.03 7.00 -12.26
C CYS A 26 -6.33 6.38 -13.47
N LYS A 27 -6.56 5.08 -13.75
CA LYS A 27 -6.03 4.40 -14.95
C LYS A 27 -6.61 4.99 -16.24
N ALA A 28 -7.93 5.17 -16.32
CA ALA A 28 -8.57 5.72 -17.52
C ALA A 28 -8.14 7.16 -17.81
N VAL A 29 -7.98 7.99 -16.77
CA VAL A 29 -7.46 9.36 -16.92
C VAL A 29 -6.00 9.33 -17.38
N VAL A 30 -5.16 8.47 -16.81
CA VAL A 30 -3.76 8.31 -17.22
C VAL A 30 -3.63 7.86 -18.67
N GLU A 31 -4.42 6.87 -19.10
CA GLU A 31 -4.44 6.40 -20.50
C GLU A 31 -4.87 7.54 -21.46
N ALA A 32 -5.89 8.33 -21.09
CA ALA A 32 -6.32 9.48 -21.88
C ALA A 32 -5.25 10.59 -21.98
N ASN A 33 -4.48 10.84 -20.90
CA ASN A 33 -3.39 11.83 -20.91
C ASN A 33 -2.24 11.36 -21.81
N LEU A 34 -1.87 10.07 -21.75
CA LEU A 34 -0.85 9.47 -22.60
C LEU A 34 -1.24 9.53 -24.09
N GLU A 35 -2.51 9.30 -24.43
CA GLU A 35 -3.02 9.42 -25.81
C GLU A 35 -3.00 10.86 -26.33
N SER A 36 -3.17 11.86 -25.45
CA SER A 36 -3.03 13.27 -25.80
C SER A 36 -1.58 13.77 -25.96
N GLY A 37 -0.60 12.87 -25.78
CA GLY A 37 0.83 13.19 -25.85
C GLY A 37 1.42 13.74 -24.55
N ASP A 38 0.70 13.63 -23.45
CA ASP A 38 1.12 14.08 -22.12
C ASP A 38 1.71 12.91 -21.33
N ASP A 39 2.86 13.11 -20.69
CA ASP A 39 3.65 12.02 -20.08
C ASP A 39 3.27 11.76 -18.61
N ILE A 40 2.26 12.46 -18.10
CA ILE A 40 1.80 12.43 -16.68
C ILE A 40 1.29 11.03 -16.24
N GLY A 41 1.26 10.07 -17.15
CA GLY A 41 0.87 8.69 -16.91
C GLY A 41 1.97 7.62 -17.05
N SER A 42 3.16 7.99 -17.53
CA SER A 42 4.18 6.99 -17.81
C SER A 42 4.80 6.46 -16.51
N GLY A 43 5.05 5.15 -16.47
CA GLY A 43 5.60 4.49 -15.29
C GLY A 43 4.59 4.19 -14.17
N LEU A 44 3.28 4.41 -14.35
CA LEU A 44 2.28 4.04 -13.33
C LEU A 44 2.33 2.54 -12.96
N ASN A 45 2.49 1.67 -13.96
CA ASN A 45 2.59 0.22 -13.73
C ASN A 45 3.85 -0.13 -12.92
N ASP A 46 4.96 0.58 -13.14
CA ASP A 46 6.19 0.42 -12.36
C ASP A 46 5.98 0.90 -10.92
N GLY A 47 5.24 1.99 -10.72
CA GLY A 47 4.82 2.48 -9.40
C GLY A 47 3.95 1.48 -8.65
N ILE A 48 2.98 0.85 -9.32
CA ILE A 48 2.14 -0.21 -8.73
C ILE A 48 3.01 -1.40 -8.32
N LEU A 49 3.89 -1.88 -9.21
CA LEU A 49 4.80 -2.99 -8.91
C LEU A 49 5.74 -2.65 -7.73
N TYR A 50 6.25 -1.42 -7.67
CA TYR A 50 7.09 -0.96 -6.56
C TYR A 50 6.33 -0.97 -5.21
N LEU A 51 5.11 -0.44 -5.18
CA LEU A 51 4.26 -0.44 -3.99
C LEU A 51 3.87 -1.86 -3.57
N MET A 52 3.58 -2.75 -4.53
CA MET A 52 3.28 -4.15 -4.25
C MET A 52 4.50 -4.93 -3.77
N ALA A 53 5.69 -4.67 -4.29
CA ALA A 53 6.93 -5.34 -3.89
C ALA A 53 7.36 -4.98 -2.47
N THR A 54 7.14 -3.73 -2.07
CA THR A 54 7.51 -3.17 -0.76
C THR A 54 7.16 -4.07 0.44
N PRO A 55 5.90 -4.53 0.65
CA PRO A 55 5.55 -5.39 1.79
C PRO A 55 6.31 -6.73 1.79
N TYR A 56 6.56 -7.33 0.63
CA TYR A 56 7.31 -8.59 0.56
C TYR A 56 8.77 -8.41 0.97
N ILE A 57 9.39 -7.30 0.54
CA ILE A 57 10.77 -6.96 0.93
C ILE A 57 10.86 -6.79 2.45
N PHE A 58 9.91 -6.09 3.06
CA PHE A 58 9.89 -5.91 4.52
C PHE A 58 9.77 -7.23 5.28
N VAL A 59 8.87 -8.12 4.84
CA VAL A 59 8.71 -9.45 5.46
C VAL A 59 9.99 -10.28 5.34
N LEU A 60 10.63 -10.27 4.17
CA LEU A 60 11.88 -10.98 3.92
C LEU A 60 13.01 -10.47 4.83
N LEU A 61 13.21 -9.14 4.88
CA LEU A 61 14.24 -8.51 5.71
C LEU A 61 14.01 -8.81 7.20
N PHE A 62 12.76 -8.70 7.66
CA PHE A 62 12.41 -9.01 9.04
C PHE A 62 12.69 -10.49 9.37
N GLY A 63 12.30 -11.42 8.49
CA GLY A 63 12.54 -12.85 8.67
C GLY A 63 14.02 -13.19 8.75
N ILE A 64 14.84 -12.62 7.85
CA ILE A 64 16.30 -12.78 7.86
C ILE A 64 16.89 -12.23 9.16
N PHE A 65 16.52 -10.99 9.54
CA PHE A 65 17.01 -10.36 10.77
C PHE A 65 16.69 -11.22 12.01
N PHE A 66 15.46 -11.69 12.13
CA PHE A 66 15.02 -12.53 13.23
C PHE A 66 15.78 -13.88 13.29
N TYR A 67 15.93 -14.55 12.14
CA TYR A 67 16.69 -15.80 12.04
C TYR A 67 18.14 -15.62 12.48
N LEU A 68 18.81 -14.56 11.99
CA LEU A 68 20.19 -14.25 12.37
C LEU A 68 20.32 -13.94 13.87
N GLN A 69 19.37 -13.23 14.46
CA GLN A 69 19.37 -12.94 15.90
C GLN A 69 19.22 -14.22 16.73
N LYS A 70 18.31 -15.13 16.34
CA LYS A 70 18.11 -16.42 16.99
C LYS A 70 19.36 -17.30 16.90
N ARG A 71 20.01 -17.35 15.74
CA ARG A 71 21.27 -18.08 15.56
C ARG A 71 22.40 -17.51 16.42
N LYS A 72 22.57 -16.19 16.47
CA LYS A 72 23.58 -15.56 17.34
C LYS A 72 23.35 -15.89 18.80
N LYS A 73 22.09 -15.89 19.26
CA LYS A 73 21.74 -16.28 20.63
C LYS A 73 22.06 -17.75 20.92
N ALA A 74 21.65 -18.66 20.02
CA ALA A 74 21.91 -20.10 20.18
C ALA A 74 23.41 -20.42 20.21
N VAL A 75 24.21 -19.79 19.34
CA VAL A 75 25.68 -19.96 19.34
C VAL A 75 26.30 -19.41 20.64
N LYS A 76 25.81 -18.27 21.14
CA LYS A 76 26.27 -17.68 22.40
C LYS A 76 25.92 -18.51 23.64
N GLU A 77 24.83 -19.28 23.62
CA GLU A 77 24.46 -20.17 24.72
C GLU A 77 25.28 -21.49 24.74
N ILE A 78 25.95 -21.83 23.64
CA ILE A 78 26.80 -23.03 23.52
C ILE A 78 28.27 -22.76 23.89
N LEU A 79 28.73 -21.50 23.74
CA LEU A 79 30.08 -21.04 24.12
C LEU A 79 30.10 -20.51 25.56
#